data_AF-A0A0A9W8S7-F1
#
_entry.id   AF-A0A0A9W8S7-F1
#
_cell.length_a   1.000
_cell.length_b   1.000
_cell.length_c   1.000
_cell.angle_alpha   90.00
_cell.angle_beta   90.00
_cell.angle_gamma   90.00
#
_symmetry.space_group_name_H-M   'P 1'
#
loop_
_entity.id
_entity.type
_entity.pdbx_description
1 polymer ?
#
loop_
_entity_poly.entity_id
_entity_poly.type
_entity_poly.pdbx_seq_one_letter_code
_entity_poly.pdbx_strand_id
1 'polypeptide(L)'
;MILSFGGFRFNSQHLEFKIDPKFLHRDYHFRRIRYNDRTFINVTVTLQDDNKAQLGVALDKSDKPYFACDGGCIEEPVELKSSPVYFPVKLTEPITSILYITSDRSHMELIKDTLHVHKIVEAPAHDHHVIALHRHGHHLGGLPVLFWASICFLIIVFHLFLFKLIFNEYCDKQDRYKGRYAKVSL
;
A
#
# COMPACT_ATOMS: atom_id res chain seq x y z
N MET A 1 0.16 -4.03 25.92
CA MET A 1 0.93 -3.44 24.82
C MET A 1 0.06 -3.55 23.57
N ILE A 2 -0.24 -2.44 22.89
CA ILE A 2 -1.12 -2.44 21.71
C ILE A 2 -0.22 -2.56 20.48
N LEU A 3 -0.35 -3.65 19.72
CA LEU A 3 0.29 -3.79 18.42
C LEU A 3 -0.61 -3.14 17.36
N SER A 4 -0.06 -2.26 16.53
CA SER A 4 -0.78 -1.67 15.41
C SER A 4 0.05 -1.71 14.13
N PHE A 5 -0.58 -2.16 13.04
CA PHE A 5 0.04 -2.22 11.71
C PHE A 5 -1.04 -2.03 10.64
N GLY A 6 -0.82 -1.11 9.70
CA GLY A 6 -1.71 -0.92 8.55
C GLY A 6 -3.17 -0.62 8.91
N GLY A 7 -3.43 0.04 10.04
CA GLY A 7 -4.78 0.32 10.55
C GLY A 7 -5.37 -0.79 11.43
N PHE A 8 -4.76 -1.98 11.47
CA PHE A 8 -5.13 -3.01 12.44
C PHE A 8 -4.64 -2.63 13.83
N ARG A 9 -5.46 -2.90 14.85
CA ARG A 9 -5.08 -2.81 16.26
C ARG A 9 -5.44 -4.11 16.94
N PHE A 10 -4.46 -4.70 17.62
CA PHE A 10 -4.65 -5.90 18.40
C PHE A 10 -4.96 -5.52 19.84
N ASN A 11 -6.08 -6.01 20.32
CA ASN A 11 -6.43 -5.99 21.73
C ASN A 11 -6.37 -7.42 22.31
N SER A 12 -6.46 -7.57 23.62
CA SER A 12 -6.44 -8.88 24.26
C SER A 12 -7.61 -9.78 23.84
N GLN A 13 -8.73 -9.19 23.42
CA GLN A 13 -9.99 -9.89 23.14
C GLN A 13 -10.40 -9.90 21.67
N HIS A 14 -9.91 -8.97 20.86
CA HIS A 14 -10.31 -8.84 19.45
C HIS A 14 -9.25 -8.12 18.61
N LEU A 15 -9.33 -8.34 17.31
CA LEU A 15 -8.62 -7.61 16.27
C LEU A 15 -9.59 -6.60 15.66
N GLU A 16 -9.23 -5.32 15.67
CA GLU A 16 -10.00 -4.27 15.01
C GLU A 16 -9.23 -3.70 13.82
N PHE A 17 -9.91 -3.41 12.72
CA PHE A 17 -9.37 -2.67 11.58
C PHE A 17 -9.93 -1.25 11.61
N LYS A 18 -9.12 -0.30 12.06
CA LYS A 18 -9.49 1.10 12.20
C LYS A 18 -8.78 1.93 11.14
N ILE A 19 -9.49 2.18 10.05
CA ILE A 19 -9.08 3.12 9.00
C ILE A 19 -10.31 3.91 8.57
N ASP A 20 -10.12 5.22 8.35
CA ASP A 20 -11.18 6.05 7.80
C ASP A 20 -11.46 5.59 6.36
N PRO A 21 -12.71 5.25 6.00
CA PRO A 21 -13.07 4.80 4.67
C PRO A 21 -12.52 5.68 3.55
N LYS A 22 -12.36 6.99 3.78
CA LYS A 22 -11.78 7.94 2.82
C LYS A 22 -10.34 7.65 2.39
N PHE A 23 -9.65 6.70 3.02
CA PHE A 23 -8.30 6.29 2.64
C PHE A 23 -8.29 4.96 1.85
N LEU A 24 -9.46 4.34 1.64
CA LEU A 24 -9.61 3.07 0.93
C LEU A 24 -9.75 3.28 -0.59
N HIS A 25 -8.83 4.04 -1.18
CA HIS A 25 -8.78 4.32 -2.62
C HIS A 25 -8.06 3.24 -3.44
N ARG A 26 -7.63 2.14 -2.83
CA ARG A 26 -6.80 1.10 -3.45
C ARG A 26 -7.11 -0.25 -2.86
N ASP A 27 -6.75 -1.29 -3.62
CA ASP A 27 -6.82 -2.66 -3.13
C ASP A 27 -5.68 -2.90 -2.12
N TYR A 28 -6.03 -3.44 -0.97
CA TYR A 28 -5.08 -3.83 0.07
C TYR A 28 -5.19 -5.32 0.32
N HIS A 29 -4.05 -6.01 0.41
CA HIS A 29 -4.03 -7.44 0.71
C HIS A 29 -3.15 -7.70 1.93
N PHE A 30 -3.79 -7.90 3.08
CA PHE A 30 -3.12 -8.31 4.31
C PHE A 30 -3.22 -9.83 4.43
N ARG A 31 -2.09 -10.51 4.28
CA ARG A 31 -2.01 -11.97 4.34
C ARG A 31 -1.34 -12.41 5.63
N ARG A 32 -1.79 -13.54 6.18
CA ARG A 32 -1.22 -14.21 7.37
C ARG A 32 -1.10 -13.28 8.58
N ILE A 33 -2.13 -12.48 8.83
CA ILE A 33 -2.25 -11.71 10.06
C ILE A 33 -2.34 -12.71 11.22
N ARG A 34 -1.34 -12.71 12.09
CA ARG A 34 -1.28 -13.62 13.24
C ARG A 34 -2.21 -13.09 14.34
N TYR A 35 -3.31 -13.79 14.60
CA TYR A 35 -4.18 -13.48 15.74
C TYR A 35 -3.68 -14.14 17.02
N ASN A 36 -3.35 -15.44 16.92
CA ASN A 36 -2.74 -16.27 17.96
C ASN A 36 -1.65 -17.14 17.30
N ASP A 37 -0.89 -17.90 18.10
CA ASP A 37 0.21 -18.74 17.60
C ASP A 37 -0.21 -19.77 16.53
N ARG A 38 -1.49 -20.12 16.48
CA ARG A 38 -2.03 -21.15 15.57
C ARG A 38 -3.03 -20.60 14.56
N THR A 39 -3.37 -19.32 14.64
CA THR A 39 -4.46 -18.71 13.85
C THR A 39 -3.95 -17.59 12.98
N PHE A 40 -4.19 -17.73 11.67
CA PHE A 40 -3.82 -16.78 10.64
C PHE A 40 -5.04 -16.32 9.86
N ILE A 41 -5.19 -15.00 9.76
CA ILE A 41 -6.32 -14.34 9.12
C ILE A 41 -5.80 -13.60 7.89
N ASN A 42 -6.56 -13.67 6.80
CA ASN A 42 -6.35 -12.88 5.61
C ASN A 42 -7.46 -11.84 5.52
N VAL A 43 -7.08 -10.58 5.34
CA VAL A 43 -8.01 -9.47 5.13
C VAL A 43 -7.64 -8.78 3.84
N THR A 44 -8.60 -8.67 2.93
CA THR A 44 -8.47 -7.96 1.67
C THR A 44 -9.42 -6.79 1.63
N VAL A 45 -8.99 -5.67 1.08
CA VAL A 45 -9.84 -4.56 0.70
C VAL A 45 -9.84 -4.55 -0.82
N THR A 46 -11.02 -4.59 -1.44
CA THR A 46 -11.18 -4.56 -2.88
C THR A 46 -12.15 -3.45 -3.28
N LEU A 47 -11.79 -2.65 -4.27
CA LEU A 47 -12.70 -1.70 -4.89
C LEU A 47 -13.61 -2.40 -5.90
N GLN A 48 -14.91 -2.26 -5.71
CA GLN A 48 -15.93 -2.73 -6.65
C GLN A 48 -16.05 -1.78 -7.86
N ASP A 49 -16.79 -2.21 -8.89
CA ASP A 49 -17.02 -1.44 -10.12
C ASP A 49 -17.76 -0.12 -9.88
N ASP A 50 -18.51 -0.03 -8.79
CA ASP A 50 -19.18 1.18 -8.32
C ASP A 50 -18.30 2.10 -7.46
N ASN A 51 -16.98 1.85 -7.43
CA ASN A 51 -15.98 2.53 -6.59
C ASN A 51 -16.25 2.45 -5.08
N LYS A 52 -17.08 1.52 -4.63
CA LYS A 52 -17.23 1.23 -3.20
C LYS A 52 -16.17 0.23 -2.77
N ALA A 53 -15.65 0.43 -1.57
CA ALA A 53 -14.71 -0.50 -0.96
C ALA A 53 -15.49 -1.66 -0.31
N GLN A 54 -14.98 -2.88 -0.50
CA GLN A 54 -15.48 -4.09 0.13
C GLN A 54 -14.34 -4.78 0.89
N LEU A 55 -14.66 -5.33 2.06
CA LEU A 55 -13.73 -6.09 2.88
C LEU A 55 -13.95 -7.58 2.62
N GLY A 56 -12.90 -8.32 2.32
CA GLY A 56 -12.90 -9.78 2.28
C GLY A 56 -12.10 -10.35 3.45
N VAL A 57 -12.68 -11.26 4.22
CA VAL A 57 -12.03 -11.86 5.40
C VAL A 57 -12.05 -13.38 5.27
N ALA A 58 -10.90 -14.01 5.41
CA ALA A 58 -10.75 -15.46 5.34
C ALA A 58 -9.82 -15.98 6.43
N LEU A 59 -10.07 -17.20 6.91
CA LEU A 59 -9.17 -17.93 7.79
C LEU A 59 -8.23 -18.81 6.96
N ASP A 60 -6.92 -18.61 7.09
CA ASP A 60 -5.92 -19.49 6.48
C ASP A 60 -5.77 -20.76 7.32
N LYS A 61 -5.57 -20.57 8.63
CA LYS A 61 -5.53 -21.63 9.63
C LYS A 61 -6.22 -21.15 10.89
N SER A 62 -6.97 -22.04 11.54
CA SER A 62 -7.63 -21.72 12.80
C SER A 62 -7.65 -22.92 13.73
N ASP A 63 -7.58 -22.65 15.04
CA ASP A 63 -7.76 -23.62 16.12
C ASP A 63 -9.21 -23.69 16.65
N LYS A 64 -10.01 -22.65 16.42
CA LYS A 64 -11.40 -22.50 16.89
C LYS A 64 -12.24 -21.66 15.92
N PRO A 65 -13.58 -21.57 16.05
CA PRO A 65 -14.36 -20.65 15.24
C PRO A 65 -14.00 -19.19 15.56
N TYR A 66 -14.00 -18.35 14.52
CA TYR A 66 -13.84 -16.90 14.61
C TYR A 66 -15.01 -16.22 13.94
N PHE A 67 -15.39 -15.07 14.47
CA PHE A 67 -16.51 -14.27 14.00
C PHE A 67 -16.02 -12.89 13.58
N ALA A 68 -16.68 -12.33 12.58
CA ALA A 68 -16.42 -10.98 12.10
C ALA A 68 -17.71 -10.17 11.98
N CYS A 69 -17.60 -8.86 12.19
CA CYS A 69 -18.67 -7.90 11.97
C CYS A 69 -18.12 -6.55 11.49
N ASP A 70 -18.90 -5.88 10.67
CA ASP A 70 -18.66 -4.54 10.14
C ASP A 70 -19.53 -3.49 10.88
N GLY A 71 -19.24 -2.20 10.66
CA GLY A 71 -20.12 -1.11 11.08
C GLY A 71 -20.46 -1.06 12.58
N GLY A 72 -19.54 -1.43 13.46
CA GLY A 72 -19.81 -1.44 14.92
C GLY A 72 -20.66 -2.62 15.40
N CYS A 73 -20.82 -3.67 14.61
CA CYS A 73 -21.44 -4.94 15.02
C CYS A 73 -22.93 -4.84 15.41
N ILE A 74 -23.68 -3.97 14.71
CA ILE A 74 -25.14 -3.90 14.84
C ILE A 74 -25.80 -5.18 14.34
N GLU A 75 -25.32 -5.66 13.19
CA GLU A 75 -25.73 -6.93 12.59
C GLU A 75 -25.09 -8.12 13.32
N GLU A 76 -25.68 -9.29 13.15
CA GLU A 76 -25.21 -10.51 13.80
C GLU A 76 -23.82 -10.91 13.30
N PRO A 77 -22.86 -11.24 14.18
CA PRO A 77 -21.52 -11.65 13.77
C PRO A 77 -21.55 -12.88 12.85
N VAL A 78 -20.79 -12.79 11.75
CA VAL A 78 -20.70 -13.85 10.75
C VAL A 78 -19.50 -14.74 11.07
N GLU A 79 -19.71 -16.06 11.10
CA GLU A 79 -18.64 -17.04 11.29
C GLU A 79 -17.72 -17.08 10.06
N LEU A 80 -16.41 -16.91 10.31
CA LEU A 80 -15.38 -16.94 9.29
C LEU A 80 -15.03 -18.38 8.89
N LYS A 81 -14.75 -18.55 7.59
CA LYS A 81 -14.35 -19.83 6.99
C LYS A 81 -13.05 -19.66 6.21
N SER A 82 -12.55 -20.75 5.62
CA SER A 82 -11.41 -20.68 4.71
C SER A 82 -11.75 -19.95 3.41
N SER A 83 -13.01 -20.02 2.97
CA SER A 83 -13.53 -19.16 1.91
C SER A 83 -13.70 -17.72 2.38
N PRO A 84 -13.29 -16.71 1.59
CA PRO A 84 -13.45 -15.31 1.94
C PRO A 84 -14.93 -14.94 2.09
N VAL A 85 -15.25 -14.30 3.22
CA VAL A 85 -16.54 -13.67 3.52
C VAL A 85 -16.41 -12.18 3.26
N TYR A 86 -17.38 -11.61 2.54
CA TYR A 86 -17.34 -10.21 2.13
C TYR A 86 -18.27 -9.34 2.98
N PHE A 87 -17.76 -8.19 3.41
CA PHE A 87 -18.49 -7.17 4.17
C PHE A 87 -18.41 -5.82 3.46
N PRO A 88 -19.51 -5.06 3.37
CA PRO A 88 -19.46 -3.69 2.87
C PRO A 88 -18.71 -2.79 3.86
N VAL A 89 -17.98 -1.79 3.35
CA VAL A 89 -17.36 -0.79 4.24
C VAL A 89 -18.44 0.20 4.67
N LYS A 90 -18.69 0.28 5.99
CA LYS A 90 -19.65 1.21 6.59
C LYS A 90 -18.94 2.34 7.34
N LEU A 91 -19.47 3.54 7.24
CA LEU A 91 -19.08 4.72 8.01
C LEU A 91 -20.07 4.92 9.17
N THR A 92 -19.52 5.11 10.37
CA THR A 92 -20.28 5.25 11.61
C THR A 92 -20.08 6.63 12.23
N GLU A 93 -21.12 7.14 12.92
CA GLU A 93 -21.04 8.35 13.76
C GLU A 93 -21.34 7.97 15.23
N PRO A 94 -20.37 8.09 16.17
CA PRO A 94 -18.98 8.51 15.97
C PRO A 94 -18.14 7.46 15.21
N ILE A 95 -16.99 7.88 14.65
CA ILE A 95 -16.13 7.02 13.83
C ILE A 95 -15.60 5.83 14.65
N THR A 96 -16.02 4.62 14.29
CA THR A 96 -15.57 3.34 14.85
C THR A 96 -14.68 2.58 13.88
N SER A 97 -14.21 1.39 14.29
CA SER A 97 -13.44 0.51 13.40
C SER A 97 -14.36 -0.11 12.36
N ILE A 98 -13.87 -0.29 11.13
CA ILE A 98 -14.68 -0.77 10.00
C ILE A 98 -14.86 -2.29 10.00
N LEU A 99 -14.03 -3.01 10.75
CA LEU A 99 -14.08 -4.45 10.92
C LEU A 99 -13.63 -4.84 12.32
N TYR A 100 -14.34 -5.76 12.94
CA TYR A 100 -13.97 -6.41 14.18
C TYR A 100 -13.90 -7.92 13.95
N ILE A 101 -12.89 -8.59 14.53
CA ILE A 101 -12.73 -10.04 14.48
C ILE A 101 -12.38 -10.56 15.87
N THR A 102 -13.09 -11.58 16.34
CA THR A 102 -12.77 -12.28 17.59
C THR A 102 -13.25 -13.72 17.57
N SER A 103 -12.69 -14.55 18.45
CA SER A 103 -13.21 -15.91 18.71
C SER A 103 -14.35 -15.94 19.73
N ASP A 104 -14.59 -14.85 20.45
CA ASP A 104 -15.60 -14.77 21.50
C ASP A 104 -16.84 -14.01 21.00
N ARG A 105 -17.92 -14.75 20.76
CA ARG A 105 -19.19 -14.16 20.30
C ARG A 105 -19.82 -13.25 21.37
N SER A 106 -19.73 -13.62 22.65
CA SER A 106 -20.27 -12.80 23.75
C SER A 106 -19.54 -11.46 23.86
N HIS A 107 -18.24 -11.45 23.58
CA HIS A 107 -17.46 -10.22 23.51
C HIS A 107 -17.91 -9.30 22.38
N MET A 108 -18.39 -9.82 21.25
CA MET A 108 -18.94 -8.99 20.17
C MET A 108 -20.26 -8.34 20.55
N GLU A 109 -21.13 -9.04 21.28
CA GLU A 109 -22.37 -8.47 21.81
C GLU A 109 -22.05 -7.33 22.79
N LEU A 110 -21.03 -7.49 23.62
CA LEU A 110 -20.56 -6.41 24.50
C LEU A 110 -20.04 -5.20 23.69
N ILE A 111 -19.30 -5.42 22.59
CA ILE A 111 -18.86 -4.33 21.71
C ILE A 111 -20.07 -3.58 21.15
N LYS A 112 -21.08 -4.30 20.68
CA LYS A 112 -22.32 -3.72 20.16
C LYS A 112 -23.01 -2.83 21.19
N ASP A 113 -23.13 -3.30 22.43
CA ASP A 113 -23.79 -2.53 23.50
C ASP A 113 -22.95 -1.35 24.00
N THR A 114 -21.62 -1.43 23.88
CA THR A 114 -20.70 -0.36 24.28
C THR A 114 -20.60 0.75 23.21
N LEU A 115 -20.67 0.37 21.94
CA LEU A 115 -20.59 1.29 20.81
C LEU A 115 -21.94 1.97 20.57
N HIS A 116 -22.09 3.18 21.11
CA HIS A 116 -23.26 4.03 20.90
C HIS A 116 -23.23 4.67 19.50
N VAL A 117 -23.35 3.84 18.46
CA VAL A 117 -23.39 4.31 17.08
C VAL A 117 -24.80 4.81 16.77
N HIS A 118 -24.91 6.11 16.45
CA HIS A 118 -26.21 6.73 16.15
C HIS A 118 -26.58 6.63 14.68
N LYS A 119 -25.59 6.53 13.80
CA LYS A 119 -25.79 6.51 12.36
C LYS A 119 -24.77 5.61 11.70
N ILE A 120 -25.27 4.76 10.81
CA ILE A 120 -24.48 3.89 9.94
C ILE A 120 -24.88 4.19 8.52
N VAL A 121 -23.92 4.56 7.69
CA VAL A 121 -24.12 4.73 6.25
C VAL A 121 -23.06 3.91 5.55
N GLU A 122 -23.43 3.22 4.47
CA GLU A 122 -22.43 2.62 3.59
C GLU A 122 -21.47 3.71 3.10
N ALA A 123 -20.16 3.43 3.11
CA ALA A 123 -19.19 4.43 2.72
C ALA A 123 -19.47 4.89 1.27
N PRO A 124 -19.45 6.20 1.00
CA PRO A 124 -19.74 6.72 -0.32
C PRO A 124 -18.72 6.20 -1.33
N ALA A 125 -19.16 6.03 -2.57
CA ALA A 125 -18.29 5.72 -3.69
C ALA A 125 -17.20 6.80 -3.82
N HIS A 126 -15.96 6.37 -4.01
CA HIS A 126 -14.85 7.32 -4.15
C HIS A 126 -14.87 8.00 -5.52
N ASP A 127 -14.42 9.26 -5.57
CA ASP A 127 -14.38 10.05 -6.80
C ASP A 127 -13.52 9.38 -7.89
N HIS A 128 -14.07 9.28 -9.11
CA HIS A 128 -13.41 8.63 -10.24
C HIS A 128 -12.02 9.22 -10.56
N HIS A 129 -11.81 10.52 -10.29
CA HIS A 129 -10.54 11.19 -10.59
C HIS A 129 -9.37 10.70 -9.73
N VAL A 130 -9.59 10.38 -8.45
CA VAL A 130 -8.52 9.89 -7.56
C VAL A 130 -8.20 8.41 -7.80
N ILE A 131 -9.20 7.62 -8.22
CA ILE A 131 -9.00 6.21 -8.56
C ILE A 131 -8.32 6.08 -9.93
N ALA A 132 -8.70 6.86 -10.94
CA ALA A 132 -8.06 6.80 -12.26
C ALA A 132 -6.57 7.16 -12.19
N LEU A 133 -6.19 8.13 -11.36
CA LEU A 133 -4.79 8.51 -11.14
C LEU A 133 -3.96 7.38 -10.52
N HIS A 134 -4.57 6.49 -9.74
CA HIS A 134 -3.88 5.40 -9.03
C HIS A 134 -4.03 4.03 -9.69
N ARG A 135 -5.13 3.77 -10.41
CA ARG A 135 -5.39 2.53 -11.15
C ARG A 135 -4.66 2.53 -12.49
N HIS A 136 -4.60 3.68 -13.15
CA HIS A 136 -3.71 3.91 -14.28
C HIS A 136 -2.44 4.58 -13.78
N GLY A 137 -1.65 3.84 -12.99
CA GLY A 137 -0.25 4.18 -12.86
C GLY A 137 0.31 4.37 -14.26
N HIS A 138 0.66 5.61 -14.62
CA HIS A 138 1.20 5.95 -15.93
C HIS A 138 2.29 4.92 -16.25
N HIS A 139 2.13 4.16 -17.34
CA HIS A 139 3.07 3.09 -17.70
C HIS A 139 4.53 3.60 -17.82
N LEU A 140 4.70 4.92 -17.93
CA LEU A 140 5.91 5.69 -17.76
C LEU A 140 6.00 6.12 -16.28
N GLY A 141 6.54 5.25 -15.43
CA GLY A 141 6.70 5.51 -14.00
C GLY A 141 7.19 6.93 -13.69
N GLY A 142 6.27 7.74 -13.15
CA GLY A 142 6.54 8.88 -12.26
C GLY A 142 7.19 10.15 -12.84
N LEU A 143 7.90 10.12 -13.98
CA LEU A 143 8.53 11.33 -14.53
C LEU A 143 8.31 11.43 -16.06
N PRO A 144 8.03 12.65 -16.56
CA PRO A 144 7.72 12.89 -17.97
C PRO A 144 8.88 12.44 -18.87
N VAL A 145 8.57 11.99 -20.10
CA VAL A 145 9.58 11.56 -21.11
C VAL A 145 10.69 12.60 -21.31
N LEU A 146 10.35 13.89 -21.17
CA LEU A 146 11.30 15.00 -21.25
C LEU A 146 12.41 14.94 -20.19
N PHE A 147 12.11 14.45 -18.98
CA PHE A 147 13.08 14.27 -17.91
C PHE A 147 14.15 13.24 -18.31
N TRP A 148 13.72 12.10 -18.85
CA TRP A 148 14.63 11.06 -19.35
C TRP A 148 15.44 11.52 -20.56
N ALA A 149 14.84 12.28 -21.48
CA ALA A 149 15.56 12.89 -22.59
C ALA A 149 16.66 13.85 -22.11
N SER A 150 16.38 14.66 -21.08
CA SER A 150 17.34 15.57 -20.47
C SER A 150 18.50 14.83 -19.80
N ILE A 151 18.22 13.75 -19.06
CA ILE A 151 19.26 12.90 -18.46
C ILE A 151 20.16 12.27 -19.53
N CYS A 152 19.57 11.68 -20.58
CA CYS A 152 20.35 11.08 -21.67
C CYS A 152 21.23 12.12 -22.37
N PHE A 153 20.71 13.33 -22.62
CA PHE A 153 21.49 14.42 -23.22
C PHE A 153 22.70 14.81 -22.36
N LEU A 154 22.49 14.98 -21.04
CA LEU A 154 23.56 15.34 -20.11
C LEU A 154 24.66 14.27 -20.07
N ILE A 155 24.28 12.99 -20.07
CA ILE A 155 25.22 11.87 -20.13
C ILE A 155 26.07 11.95 -21.40
N ILE A 156 25.46 12.15 -22.58
CA ILE A 156 26.20 12.23 -23.85
C ILE A 156 27.19 13.39 -23.84
N VAL A 157 26.76 14.59 -23.44
CA VAL A 157 27.63 15.79 -23.38
C VAL A 157 28.82 15.56 -22.45
N PHE A 158 28.59 14.94 -21.29
CA PHE A 158 29.65 14.62 -20.34
C PHE A 158 30.69 13.67 -20.94
N HIS A 159 30.26 12.60 -21.62
CA HIS A 159 31.18 11.64 -22.24
C HIS A 159 31.98 12.26 -23.39
N LEU A 160 31.37 13.15 -24.20
CA LEU A 160 32.09 13.90 -25.23
C LEU A 160 33.14 14.83 -24.62
N PHE A 161 32.83 15.46 -23.47
CA PHE A 161 33.77 16.32 -22.78
C PHE A 161 34.95 15.55 -22.19
N LEU A 162 34.69 14.38 -21.58
CA LEU A 162 35.74 13.47 -21.12
C LEU A 162 36.62 12.99 -22.27
N PHE A 163 36.01 12.58 -23.38
CA PHE A 163 36.77 12.15 -24.55
C PHE A 163 37.65 13.27 -25.11
N LYS A 164 37.11 14.50 -25.20
CA LYS A 164 37.87 15.68 -25.64
C LYS A 164 39.04 15.99 -24.70
N LEU A 165 38.84 15.91 -23.38
CA LEU A 165 39.90 16.12 -22.40
C LEU A 165 41.03 15.10 -22.54
N ILE A 166 40.68 13.81 -22.62
CA ILE A 166 41.65 12.73 -22.77
C ILE A 166 42.42 12.87 -24.10
N PHE A 167 41.73 13.17 -25.19
CA PHE A 167 42.35 13.35 -26.49
C PHE A 167 43.29 14.57 -26.52
N ASN A 168 42.86 15.68 -25.93
CA ASN A 168 43.68 16.89 -25.84
C ASN A 168 44.95 16.65 -25.00
N GLU A 169 44.84 15.96 -23.87
CA GLU A 169 46.00 15.62 -23.04
C GLU A 169 46.93 14.61 -23.72
N TYR A 170 46.39 13.66 -24.50
CA TYR A 170 47.19 12.67 -25.21
C TYR A 170 47.90 13.24 -26.45
N CYS A 171 47.23 14.09 -27.23
CA CYS A 171 47.83 14.76 -28.38
C CYS A 171 48.84 15.84 -27.99
N ASP A 172 48.59 16.64 -26.95
CA ASP A 172 49.56 17.66 -26.47
C ASP A 172 50.86 17.01 -25.95
N LYS A 173 50.75 15.83 -25.30
CA LYS A 173 51.92 15.02 -24.92
C LYS A 173 52.71 14.51 -26.12
N GLN A 174 52.04 14.18 -27.23
CA GLN A 174 52.68 13.68 -28.45
C GLN A 174 53.47 14.77 -29.17
N ASP A 175 52.95 16.00 -29.20
CA ASP A 175 53.64 17.17 -29.80
C ASP A 175 54.85 17.62 -28.96
N ARG A 176 54.75 17.57 -27.62
CA ARG A 176 55.89 17.78 -26.71
C ARG A 176 57.00 16.74 -26.92
N TYR A 177 56.66 15.50 -27.22
CA TYR A 177 57.64 14.44 -27.50
C TYR A 177 58.32 14.65 -28.86
N LYS A 178 57.54 14.96 -29.92
CA LYS A 178 58.09 15.27 -31.25
C LYS A 178 58.98 16.52 -31.26
N GLY A 179 58.61 17.57 -30.52
CA GLY A 179 59.42 18.79 -30.41
C GLY A 179 60.78 18.60 -29.71
N ARG A 180 60.91 17.60 -28.83
CA ARG A 180 62.19 17.25 -28.19
C ARG A 180 63.13 16.48 -29.11
N TYR A 181 62.62 15.60 -29.97
CA TYR A 181 63.45 14.88 -30.96
C TYR A 181 63.94 15.80 -32.10
N ALA A 182 63.12 16.77 -32.52
CA ALA A 182 63.51 17.73 -33.57
C ALA A 182 64.64 18.69 -33.14
N LYS A 183 64.88 18.85 -31.83
CA LYS A 183 65.91 19.75 -31.28
C LYS A 183 67.27 19.07 -31.03
N VAL A 184 67.38 17.76 -31.24
CA VAL A 184 68.61 16.97 -31.04
C VAL A 184 69.33 16.68 -32.36
N SER A 185 68.75 17.06 -33.50
CA SER A 185 69.28 16.84 -34.85
C SER A 185 69.69 18.13 -35.57
N LEU A 186 70.32 19.07 -34.85
CA LEU A 186 70.94 20.27 -35.42
C LEU A 186 72.35 20.44 -34.85
#